data_AF-A0A7J0G2R9-F1
#
_entry.id   AF-A0A7J0G2R9-F1
#
_cell.length_a   1.000
_cell.length_b   1.000
_cell.length_c   1.000
_cell.angle_alpha   90.00
_cell.angle_beta   90.00
_cell.angle_gamma   90.00
#
_symmetry.space_group_name_H-M   'P 1'
#
loop_
_entity.id
_entity.type
_entity.pdbx_description
1 polymer ?
#
loop_
_entity_poly.entity_id
_entity_poly.type
_entity_poly.pdbx_seq_one_letter_code
_entity_poly.pdbx_strand_id
1 'polypeptide(L)'
;MATYTPKNILITGAAGFIASHVANRLIRNYPEYKIVVLDKLDYCSNLKNLIPSRSSPNFKFVKGDIGSADLVNFLLITESIDTIMHFAAQTHVDNSFGNSFEFTKNNIYGTHVLLEACKVTGQIRRFIHVSTDEVYGETDEDAVVGNHEASQLLPTNPYSATKAGAEMLVMAYGRSYGLPVITTRGNNVYGPNQFPEKLIPKFILLAMQGKPLPIHGDGSNVRSYLYCEDVAEAFELILHRGEVGHVYNIGTKKERRRTGHLMTRGTFLDDEKLKNLGWSERTTWNEGLKKTMEWYINNPDWWGDVSGALLPHPRMLMMPGGIERHFDGTEKCSDGSSKFSSASNQTKMVVPVSKSTGSPRKPPFKFLIYGRTGWIGGLLGKLCEKQGIPYEYGRGRLEDRSQLLADIQNVKPTHVFNAAGVTGRPNVDWCETHKTETIRTNVAGTLNLADVCREHGLLMMNFATGCIFEYDAAHPEGSGIGYKEEDKPNFTGSFYSKTKAMTSAILATSLLKLAAIIKWSTFQTALPSWMSFCLFRLRWQSGTSGAYGISQTRGVASHNEILEMYKEYIDPGFKWVNFTLEEQAKVIVAPRSNNEMDASKLKKEFPELLAIKESLIKYVFEPNKKKVAE
;
A
#
# COMPACT_ATOMS: atom_id res chain seq x y z
N MET A 1 3.86 36.79 -1.12
CA MET A 1 3.03 35.75 -1.75
C MET A 1 1.57 36.16 -1.64
N ALA A 2 0.77 35.97 -2.70
CA ALA A 2 -0.67 36.24 -2.65
C ALA A 2 -1.35 35.25 -1.69
N THR A 3 -2.27 35.73 -0.85
CA THR A 3 -2.99 34.89 0.12
C THR A 3 -4.22 34.29 -0.55
N TYR A 4 -4.35 32.97 -0.52
CA TYR A 4 -5.54 32.28 -1.02
C TYR A 4 -6.67 32.36 0.00
N THR A 5 -7.86 32.71 -0.46
CA THR A 5 -9.07 32.78 0.36
C THR A 5 -10.07 31.75 -0.17
N PRO A 6 -10.32 30.63 0.54
CA PRO A 6 -11.35 29.67 0.18
C PRO A 6 -12.75 30.25 0.40
N LYS A 7 -13.78 29.68 -0.23
CA LYS A 7 -15.19 29.99 0.12
C LYS A 7 -15.89 28.77 0.71
N ASN A 8 -15.80 27.63 0.04
CA ASN A 8 -16.47 26.40 0.42
C ASN A 8 -15.43 25.26 0.56
N ILE A 9 -15.23 24.81 1.79
CA ILE A 9 -14.20 23.83 2.16
C ILE A 9 -14.84 22.50 2.51
N LEU A 10 -14.42 21.44 1.83
CA LEU A 10 -14.71 20.07 2.23
C LEU A 10 -13.57 19.52 3.09
N ILE A 11 -13.85 19.17 4.35
CA ILE A 11 -12.90 18.51 5.25
C ILE A 11 -13.34 17.06 5.43
N THR A 12 -12.56 16.12 4.90
CA THR A 12 -12.86 14.69 5.07
C THR A 12 -12.23 14.16 6.35
N GLY A 13 -12.92 13.28 7.09
CA GLY A 13 -12.38 12.66 8.31
C GLY A 13 -12.43 13.55 9.55
N ALA A 14 -13.23 14.63 9.54
CA ALA A 14 -13.23 15.62 10.61
C ALA A 14 -13.94 15.21 11.91
N ALA A 15 -14.55 14.02 11.97
CA ALA A 15 -14.95 13.45 13.25
C ALA A 15 -13.78 12.72 13.94
N GLY A 16 -12.64 12.54 13.26
CA GLY A 16 -11.41 12.02 13.84
C GLY A 16 -10.61 13.06 14.64
N PHE A 17 -9.44 12.67 15.12
CA PHE A 17 -8.60 13.49 16.00
C PHE A 17 -8.14 14.81 15.35
N ILE A 18 -7.12 14.80 14.48
CA ILE A 18 -6.47 16.02 13.96
C ILE A 18 -7.46 16.93 13.22
N ALA A 19 -8.27 16.33 12.35
CA ALA A 19 -9.16 17.06 11.46
C ALA A 19 -10.30 17.78 12.21
N SER A 20 -10.72 17.29 13.38
CA SER A 20 -11.70 18.00 14.22
C SER A 20 -11.15 19.31 14.78
N HIS A 21 -9.88 19.34 15.21
CA HIS A 21 -9.21 20.56 15.65
C HIS A 21 -9.09 21.58 14.51
N VAL A 22 -8.71 21.11 13.31
CA VAL A 22 -8.66 21.96 12.11
C VAL A 22 -10.05 22.51 11.76
N ALA A 23 -11.07 21.66 11.71
CA ALA A 23 -12.43 22.07 11.38
C ALA A 23 -12.98 23.09 12.39
N ASN A 24 -12.93 22.79 13.69
CA ASN A 24 -13.42 23.69 14.74
C ASN A 24 -12.70 25.05 14.71
N ARG A 25 -11.39 25.03 14.44
CA ARG A 25 -10.58 26.25 14.31
C ARG A 25 -11.01 27.09 13.12
N LEU A 26 -11.16 26.50 11.94
CA LEU A 26 -11.59 27.21 10.73
C LEU A 26 -13.02 27.76 10.87
N ILE A 27 -13.93 26.97 11.41
CA ILE A 27 -15.33 27.37 11.63
C ILE A 27 -15.42 28.58 12.57
N ARG A 28 -14.63 28.58 13.65
CA ARG A 28 -14.61 29.66 14.63
C ARG A 28 -13.95 30.93 14.10
N ASN A 29 -12.82 30.78 13.42
CA ASN A 29 -11.98 31.93 13.03
C ASN A 29 -12.44 32.59 11.72
N TYR A 30 -13.15 31.85 10.85
CA TYR A 30 -13.60 32.33 9.54
C TYR A 30 -15.10 32.06 9.34
N PRO A 31 -15.99 32.88 9.96
CA PRO A 31 -17.44 32.75 9.83
C PRO A 31 -17.95 32.83 8.38
N GLU A 32 -17.17 33.44 7.49
CA GLU A 32 -17.45 33.58 6.06
C GLU A 32 -17.17 32.32 5.24
N TYR A 33 -16.37 31.38 5.75
CA TYR A 33 -16.11 30.10 5.08
C TYR A 33 -17.21 29.11 5.39
N LYS A 34 -17.76 28.49 4.36
CA LYS A 34 -18.65 27.34 4.50
C LYS A 34 -17.81 26.08 4.65
N ILE A 35 -17.95 25.40 5.79
CA ILE A 35 -17.21 24.18 6.12
C ILE A 35 -18.16 22.98 6.06
N VAL A 36 -17.92 22.10 5.10
CA VAL A 36 -18.62 20.82 4.95
C VAL A 36 -17.70 19.70 5.42
N VAL A 37 -18.15 18.91 6.39
CA VAL A 37 -17.43 17.74 6.89
C VAL A 37 -18.02 16.48 6.27
N LEU A 38 -17.17 15.62 5.71
CA LEU A 38 -17.53 14.27 5.26
C LEU A 38 -16.80 13.22 6.09
N ASP A 39 -17.53 12.40 6.82
CA ASP A 39 -16.95 11.34 7.67
C ASP A 39 -17.85 10.10 7.69
N LYS A 40 -17.26 8.91 7.59
CA LYS A 40 -18.01 7.64 7.63
C LYS A 40 -18.36 7.19 9.05
N LEU A 41 -17.81 7.87 10.06
CA LEU A 41 -17.90 7.53 11.48
C LEU A 41 -17.34 6.14 11.78
N ASP A 42 -16.07 5.95 11.45
CA ASP A 42 -15.32 4.73 11.75
C ASP A 42 -14.99 4.61 13.26
N TYR A 43 -14.34 3.53 13.66
CA TYR A 43 -14.07 3.20 15.08
C TYR A 43 -13.33 4.30 15.86
N CYS A 44 -12.51 5.11 15.18
CA CYS A 44 -11.72 6.19 15.77
C CYS A 44 -12.34 7.59 15.54
N SER A 45 -13.58 7.65 15.05
CA SER A 45 -14.34 8.88 14.85
C SER A 45 -15.34 9.11 15.98
N ASN A 46 -15.54 10.35 16.38
CA ASN A 46 -16.55 10.73 17.37
C ASN A 46 -17.14 12.11 17.08
N LEU A 47 -18.46 12.17 16.87
CA LEU A 47 -19.16 13.44 16.63
C LEU A 47 -19.02 14.44 17.78
N LYS A 48 -18.72 13.97 19.01
CA LYS A 48 -18.44 14.85 20.14
C LYS A 48 -17.28 15.80 19.86
N ASN A 49 -16.32 15.38 19.02
CA ASN A 49 -15.17 16.20 18.63
C ASN A 49 -15.57 17.48 17.87
N LEU A 50 -16.77 17.53 17.28
CA LEU A 50 -17.30 18.66 16.53
C LEU A 50 -18.38 19.45 17.31
N ILE A 51 -18.62 19.13 18.59
CA ILE A 51 -19.56 19.86 19.45
C ILE A 51 -19.29 21.37 19.46
N PRO A 52 -18.04 21.88 19.56
CA PRO A 52 -17.77 23.31 19.60
C PRO A 52 -18.33 24.10 18.40
N SER A 53 -18.55 23.43 17.27
CA SER A 53 -19.00 24.04 16.02
C SER A 53 -20.39 23.55 15.57
N ARG A 54 -21.07 22.71 16.36
CA ARG A 54 -22.32 22.06 15.95
C ARG A 54 -23.45 23.05 15.62
N SER A 55 -23.50 24.18 16.31
CA SER A 55 -24.52 25.22 16.11
C SER A 55 -24.08 26.36 15.19
N SER A 56 -22.87 26.28 14.63
CA SER A 56 -22.34 27.34 13.75
C SER A 56 -23.09 27.33 12.41
N PRO A 57 -23.54 28.49 11.90
CA PRO A 57 -24.34 28.56 10.67
C PRO A 57 -23.55 28.19 9.41
N ASN A 58 -22.22 28.27 9.49
CA ASN A 58 -21.30 27.96 8.40
C ASN A 58 -20.77 26.51 8.46
N PHE A 59 -21.33 25.66 9.31
CA PHE A 59 -20.93 24.25 9.46
C PHE A 59 -22.01 23.29 8.95
N LYS A 60 -21.61 22.29 8.16
CA LYS A 60 -22.46 21.17 7.74
C LYS A 60 -21.74 19.85 7.93
N PHE A 61 -22.38 18.90 8.61
CA PHE A 61 -21.89 17.52 8.71
C PHE A 61 -22.62 16.59 7.74
N VAL A 62 -21.87 15.75 7.04
CA VAL A 62 -22.37 14.71 6.15
C VAL A 62 -21.75 13.37 6.55
N LYS A 63 -22.61 12.41 6.91
CA LYS A 63 -22.18 11.04 7.15
C LYS A 63 -22.03 10.31 5.81
N GLY A 64 -20.84 9.79 5.52
CA GLY A 64 -20.62 9.01 4.30
C GLY A 64 -19.16 8.64 4.05
N ASP A 65 -18.95 7.75 3.10
CA ASP A 65 -17.63 7.22 2.75
C ASP A 65 -17.08 7.94 1.49
N ILE A 66 -15.81 8.35 1.55
CA ILE A 66 -15.09 8.94 0.41
C ILE A 66 -14.93 7.95 -0.76
N GLY A 67 -15.08 6.64 -0.52
CA GLY A 67 -15.13 5.62 -1.56
C GLY A 67 -16.40 5.65 -2.41
N SER A 68 -17.43 6.43 -2.03
CA SER A 68 -18.65 6.61 -2.82
C SER A 68 -18.47 7.75 -3.83
N ALA A 69 -18.24 7.39 -5.10
CA ALA A 69 -18.08 8.38 -6.17
C ALA A 69 -19.32 9.28 -6.33
N ASP A 70 -20.52 8.71 -6.25
CA ASP A 70 -21.77 9.47 -6.38
C ASP A 70 -21.93 10.52 -5.28
N LEU A 71 -21.67 10.13 -4.03
CA LEU A 71 -21.75 11.05 -2.90
C LEU A 71 -20.71 12.18 -3.02
N VAL A 72 -19.47 11.83 -3.35
CA VAL A 72 -18.40 12.83 -3.48
C VAL A 72 -18.74 13.81 -4.60
N ASN A 73 -19.11 13.35 -5.79
CA ASN A 73 -19.50 14.23 -6.90
C ASN A 73 -20.71 15.11 -6.52
N PHE A 74 -21.73 14.53 -5.89
CA PHE A 74 -22.89 15.27 -5.41
C PHE A 74 -22.49 16.39 -4.46
N LEU A 75 -21.62 16.12 -3.47
CA LEU A 75 -21.19 17.14 -2.51
C LEU A 75 -20.35 18.24 -3.16
N LEU A 76 -19.42 17.89 -4.05
CA LEU A 76 -18.60 18.90 -4.73
C LEU A 76 -19.48 19.90 -5.50
N ILE A 77 -20.50 19.40 -6.21
CA ILE A 77 -21.39 20.22 -7.03
C ILE A 77 -22.38 21.00 -6.14
N THR A 78 -23.14 20.31 -5.28
CA THR A 78 -24.25 20.92 -4.52
C THR A 78 -23.79 21.91 -3.46
N GLU A 79 -22.61 21.69 -2.88
CA GLU A 79 -22.04 22.59 -1.87
C GLU A 79 -21.10 23.62 -2.50
N SER A 80 -20.91 23.59 -3.83
CA SER A 80 -20.00 24.45 -4.59
C SER A 80 -18.57 24.46 -4.01
N ILE A 81 -18.07 23.29 -3.63
CA ILE A 81 -16.76 23.13 -2.98
C ILE A 81 -15.64 23.65 -3.89
N ASP A 82 -14.81 24.56 -3.39
CA ASP A 82 -13.61 25.03 -4.10
C ASP A 82 -12.31 24.52 -3.48
N THR A 83 -12.35 24.07 -2.22
CA THR A 83 -11.18 23.63 -1.46
C THR A 83 -11.45 22.31 -0.77
N ILE A 84 -10.49 21.39 -0.83
CA ILE A 84 -10.56 20.13 -0.10
C ILE A 84 -9.38 20.02 0.86
N MET A 85 -9.65 19.66 2.11
CA MET A 85 -8.64 19.22 3.07
C MET A 85 -8.88 17.76 3.42
N HIS A 86 -8.02 16.88 2.89
CA HIS A 86 -8.24 15.44 2.90
C HIS A 86 -7.49 14.74 4.05
N PHE A 87 -8.16 14.55 5.19
CA PHE A 87 -7.62 13.84 6.36
C PHE A 87 -8.14 12.40 6.51
N ALA A 88 -9.26 12.04 5.88
CA ALA A 88 -9.87 10.72 6.03
C ALA A 88 -8.88 9.60 5.66
N ALA A 89 -8.58 8.75 6.63
CA ALA A 89 -7.68 7.61 6.48
C ALA A 89 -7.88 6.59 7.60
N GLN A 90 -7.51 5.34 7.33
CA GLN A 90 -7.18 4.35 8.35
C GLN A 90 -5.71 4.53 8.76
N THR A 91 -5.43 4.63 10.07
CA THR A 91 -4.12 5.15 10.56
C THR A 91 -3.44 4.33 11.66
N HIS A 92 -4.04 3.25 12.16
CA HIS A 92 -3.40 2.45 13.21
C HIS A 92 -2.40 1.44 12.63
N VAL A 93 -1.11 1.72 12.78
CA VAL A 93 0.00 0.90 12.24
C VAL A 93 -0.18 -0.58 12.60
N ASP A 94 -0.43 -0.92 13.87
CA ASP A 94 -0.56 -2.33 14.27
C ASP A 94 -1.79 -3.01 13.62
N ASN A 95 -2.87 -2.27 13.40
CA ASN A 95 -4.07 -2.82 12.74
C ASN A 95 -3.82 -3.02 11.24
N SER A 96 -2.89 -2.26 10.64
CA SER A 96 -2.56 -2.35 9.22
C SER A 96 -1.89 -3.67 8.83
N PHE A 97 -1.22 -4.37 9.76
CA PHE A 97 -0.65 -5.70 9.50
C PHE A 97 -1.70 -6.79 9.39
N GLY A 98 -2.79 -6.68 10.16
CA GLY A 98 -3.88 -7.66 10.17
C GLY A 98 -5.02 -7.35 9.18
N ASN A 99 -5.15 -6.09 8.75
CA ASN A 99 -6.25 -5.62 7.91
C ASN A 99 -5.76 -4.65 6.80
N SER A 100 -4.62 -4.96 6.17
CA SER A 100 -3.96 -4.11 5.17
C SER A 100 -4.87 -3.72 4.00
N PHE A 101 -5.82 -4.58 3.62
CA PHE A 101 -6.76 -4.30 2.54
C PHE A 101 -7.69 -3.12 2.83
N GLU A 102 -8.25 -3.03 4.05
CA GLU A 102 -9.07 -1.87 4.43
C GLU A 102 -8.26 -0.58 4.44
N PHE A 103 -6.94 -0.65 4.72
CA PHE A 103 -6.06 0.50 4.56
C PHE A 103 -5.90 0.88 3.08
N THR A 104 -5.70 -0.08 2.17
CA THR A 104 -5.68 0.19 0.72
C THR A 104 -6.99 0.80 0.24
N LYS A 105 -8.14 0.25 0.64
CA LYS A 105 -9.46 0.73 0.24
C LYS A 105 -9.72 2.16 0.73
N ASN A 106 -9.46 2.43 2.01
CA ASN A 106 -9.72 3.75 2.58
C ASN A 106 -8.68 4.79 2.11
N ASN A 107 -7.39 4.46 2.17
CA ASN A 107 -6.32 5.43 1.94
C ASN A 107 -6.01 5.61 0.46
N ILE A 108 -5.93 4.56 -0.35
CA ILE A 108 -5.60 4.66 -1.78
C ILE A 108 -6.87 4.86 -2.61
N TYR A 109 -7.81 3.91 -2.54
CA TYR A 109 -9.00 3.96 -3.38
C TYR A 109 -9.89 5.17 -3.03
N GLY A 110 -10.12 5.45 -1.74
CA GLY A 110 -10.84 6.65 -1.30
C GLY A 110 -10.20 7.96 -1.79
N THR A 111 -8.88 8.10 -1.69
CA THR A 111 -8.15 9.26 -2.26
C THR A 111 -8.35 9.34 -3.78
N HIS A 112 -8.29 8.21 -4.48
CA HIS A 112 -8.46 8.17 -5.93
C HIS A 112 -9.85 8.62 -6.38
N VAL A 113 -10.91 8.20 -5.65
CA VAL A 113 -12.29 8.66 -5.90
C VAL A 113 -12.40 10.17 -5.76
N LEU A 114 -11.83 10.74 -4.70
CA LEU A 114 -11.78 12.20 -4.51
C LEU A 114 -11.05 12.89 -5.67
N LEU A 115 -9.89 12.39 -6.09
CA LEU A 115 -9.09 12.97 -7.18
C LEU A 115 -9.82 12.92 -8.53
N GLU A 116 -10.48 11.81 -8.87
CA GLU A 116 -11.31 11.73 -10.08
C GLU A 116 -12.50 12.69 -10.03
N ALA A 117 -13.19 12.81 -8.88
CA ALA A 117 -14.28 13.77 -8.74
C ALA A 117 -13.80 15.23 -8.88
N CYS A 118 -12.62 15.56 -8.35
CA CYS A 118 -12.00 16.88 -8.53
C CYS A 118 -11.70 17.18 -10.00
N LYS A 119 -11.16 16.19 -10.71
CA LYS A 119 -10.85 16.28 -12.15
C LYS A 119 -12.12 16.46 -12.99
N VAL A 120 -13.17 15.70 -12.70
CA VAL A 120 -14.45 15.76 -13.43
C VAL A 120 -15.16 17.09 -13.22
N THR A 121 -15.17 17.61 -12.00
CA THR A 121 -15.86 18.86 -11.66
C THR A 121 -15.08 20.11 -12.07
N GLY A 122 -13.75 20.07 -12.06
CA GLY A 122 -12.88 21.16 -12.52
C GLY A 122 -12.95 22.46 -11.70
N GLN A 123 -13.70 22.48 -10.60
CA GLN A 123 -13.94 23.68 -9.78
C GLN A 123 -12.96 23.82 -8.60
N ILE A 124 -12.19 22.78 -8.29
CA ILE A 124 -11.27 22.77 -7.15
C ILE A 124 -10.07 23.67 -7.43
N ARG A 125 -9.86 24.62 -6.53
CA ARG A 125 -8.76 25.60 -6.56
C ARG A 125 -7.64 25.25 -5.59
N ARG A 126 -7.91 24.36 -4.63
CA ARG A 126 -6.90 23.84 -3.68
C ARG A 126 -7.27 22.47 -3.13
N PHE A 127 -6.35 21.51 -3.24
CA PHE A 127 -6.50 20.17 -2.67
C PHE A 127 -5.34 19.87 -1.73
N ILE A 128 -5.59 19.87 -0.42
CA ILE A 128 -4.58 19.59 0.60
C ILE A 128 -4.68 18.11 0.99
N HIS A 129 -3.69 17.32 0.60
CA HIS A 129 -3.56 15.92 0.98
C HIS A 129 -2.75 15.79 2.27
N VAL A 130 -3.37 15.22 3.31
CA VAL A 130 -2.70 15.02 4.58
C VAL A 130 -2.05 13.66 4.64
N SER A 131 -0.73 13.62 4.72
CA SER A 131 0.10 12.43 4.86
C SER A 131 0.90 12.44 6.17
N THR A 132 1.90 11.57 6.27
CA THR A 132 2.65 11.26 7.49
C THR A 132 4.14 11.23 7.19
N ASP A 133 4.98 11.48 8.18
CA ASP A 133 6.44 11.27 8.11
C ASP A 133 6.85 9.81 7.88
N GLU A 134 6.06 8.82 8.33
CA GLU A 134 6.35 7.38 8.14
C GLU A 134 6.50 6.98 6.66
N VAL A 135 6.05 7.81 5.72
CA VAL A 135 6.27 7.59 4.28
C VAL A 135 7.75 7.68 3.90
N TYR A 136 8.58 8.38 4.67
CA TYR A 136 10.02 8.48 4.46
C TYR A 136 10.78 7.23 4.93
N GLY A 137 10.15 6.36 5.73
CA GLY A 137 10.81 5.22 6.35
C GLY A 137 11.62 5.59 7.58
N GLU A 138 12.60 4.75 7.93
CA GLU A 138 13.50 5.00 9.06
C GLU A 138 14.65 5.93 8.64
N THR A 139 15.01 6.87 9.51
CA THR A 139 16.19 7.73 9.33
C THR A 139 17.41 7.07 9.98
N ASP A 140 18.57 7.15 9.32
CA ASP A 140 19.84 6.64 9.87
C ASP A 140 20.21 7.33 11.18
N GLU A 141 20.81 6.57 12.11
CA GLU A 141 21.13 7.03 13.47
C GLU A 141 22.13 8.21 13.50
N ASP A 142 22.97 8.32 12.47
CA ASP A 142 23.97 9.37 12.31
C ASP A 142 23.49 10.57 11.46
N ALA A 143 22.21 10.59 11.07
CA ALA A 143 21.69 11.65 10.22
C ALA A 143 21.65 13.00 10.96
N VAL A 144 22.47 13.94 10.49
CA VAL A 144 22.54 15.32 11.02
C VAL A 144 21.39 16.19 10.48
N VAL A 145 20.81 15.81 9.35
CA VAL A 145 19.77 16.57 8.63
C VAL A 145 18.51 15.72 8.52
N GLY A 146 17.36 16.32 8.80
CA GLY A 146 16.07 15.66 8.71
C GLY A 146 15.66 15.38 7.27
N ASN A 147 14.70 14.49 7.10
CA ASN A 147 14.07 14.27 5.80
C ASN A 147 13.39 15.56 5.34
N HIS A 148 13.90 16.14 4.27
CA HIS A 148 13.28 17.27 3.59
C HIS A 148 12.23 16.79 2.59
N GLU A 149 11.42 17.69 2.04
CA GLU A 149 10.24 17.31 1.27
C GLU A 149 10.51 16.55 -0.04
N ALA A 150 11.73 16.64 -0.55
CA ALA A 150 12.19 15.91 -1.73
C ALA A 150 12.88 14.58 -1.39
N SER A 151 12.98 14.21 -0.11
CA SER A 151 13.42 12.88 0.31
C SER A 151 12.55 11.78 -0.31
N GLN A 152 13.19 10.65 -0.60
CA GLN A 152 12.52 9.48 -1.17
C GLN A 152 11.48 8.91 -0.20
N LEU A 153 10.37 8.41 -0.74
CA LEU A 153 9.39 7.66 0.03
C LEU A 153 9.84 6.20 0.19
N LEU A 154 10.08 5.76 1.42
CA LEU A 154 10.54 4.41 1.78
C LEU A 154 9.67 3.81 2.90
N PRO A 155 8.35 3.66 2.69
CA PRO A 155 7.45 3.17 3.73
C PRO A 155 7.81 1.76 4.20
N THR A 156 7.78 1.54 5.52
CA THR A 156 8.20 0.27 6.15
C THR A 156 7.05 -0.61 6.64
N ASN A 157 5.79 -0.15 6.54
CA ASN A 157 4.62 -0.87 7.01
C ASN A 157 3.39 -0.65 6.10
N PRO A 158 2.34 -1.49 6.18
CA PRO A 158 1.19 -1.38 5.28
C PRO A 158 0.46 -0.03 5.35
N TYR A 159 0.36 0.58 6.55
CA TYR A 159 -0.20 1.91 6.70
C TYR A 159 0.61 2.96 5.92
N SER A 160 1.91 3.10 6.21
CA SER A 160 2.77 4.07 5.53
C SER A 160 2.87 3.82 4.04
N ALA A 161 2.83 2.56 3.59
CA ALA A 161 2.81 2.19 2.19
C ALA A 161 1.53 2.68 1.48
N THR A 162 0.37 2.58 2.14
CA THR A 162 -0.89 3.09 1.58
C THR A 162 -0.96 4.61 1.55
N LYS A 163 -0.35 5.30 2.53
CA LYS A 163 -0.20 6.77 2.53
C LYS A 163 0.73 7.23 1.40
N ALA A 164 1.90 6.61 1.24
CA ALA A 164 2.81 6.88 0.14
C ALA A 164 2.15 6.58 -1.23
N GLY A 165 1.38 5.49 -1.33
CA GLY A 165 0.62 5.15 -2.54
C GLY A 165 -0.43 6.20 -2.90
N ALA A 166 -1.13 6.75 -1.91
CA ALA A 166 -2.06 7.85 -2.10
C ALA A 166 -1.34 9.14 -2.54
N GLU A 167 -0.18 9.47 -1.96
CA GLU A 167 0.64 10.60 -2.38
C GLU A 167 1.07 10.50 -3.85
N MET A 168 1.46 9.30 -4.31
CA MET A 168 1.82 9.09 -5.70
C MET A 168 0.66 9.38 -6.66
N LEU A 169 -0.57 9.06 -6.26
CA LEU A 169 -1.77 9.43 -7.02
C LEU A 169 -1.97 10.94 -7.02
N VAL A 170 -1.95 11.59 -5.85
CA VAL A 170 -2.10 13.06 -5.73
C VAL A 170 -1.08 13.78 -6.62
N MET A 171 0.19 13.37 -6.56
CA MET A 171 1.26 13.92 -7.40
C MET A 171 0.99 13.70 -8.89
N ALA A 172 0.57 12.48 -9.29
CA ALA A 172 0.26 12.17 -10.68
C ALA A 172 -0.91 13.03 -11.19
N TYR A 173 -1.92 13.27 -10.37
CA TYR A 173 -3.08 14.07 -10.74
C TYR A 173 -2.75 15.56 -10.86
N GLY A 174 -1.91 16.08 -9.98
CA GLY A 174 -1.35 17.43 -10.12
C GLY A 174 -0.58 17.60 -11.44
N ARG A 175 0.31 16.65 -11.78
CA ARG A 175 1.13 16.72 -12.99
C ARG A 175 0.34 16.49 -14.28
N SER A 176 -0.53 15.49 -14.32
CA SER A 176 -1.23 15.07 -15.54
C SER A 176 -2.48 15.89 -15.85
N TYR A 177 -3.13 16.47 -14.82
CA TYR A 177 -4.41 17.16 -14.98
C TYR A 177 -4.41 18.58 -14.43
N GLY A 178 -3.26 19.09 -13.95
CA GLY A 178 -3.16 20.44 -13.41
C GLY A 178 -3.94 20.66 -12.11
N LEU A 179 -4.30 19.59 -11.39
CA LEU A 179 -5.04 19.73 -10.13
C LEU A 179 -4.19 20.48 -9.09
N PRO A 180 -4.76 21.47 -8.38
CA PRO A 180 -4.00 22.36 -7.50
C PRO A 180 -3.71 21.71 -6.14
N VAL A 181 -2.84 20.70 -6.15
CA VAL A 181 -2.54 19.84 -4.99
C VAL A 181 -1.45 20.43 -4.10
N ILE A 182 -1.59 20.25 -2.79
CA ILE A 182 -0.57 20.50 -1.77
C ILE A 182 -0.51 19.25 -0.90
N THR A 183 0.68 18.75 -0.57
CA THR A 183 0.81 17.60 0.34
C THR A 183 1.43 18.05 1.65
N THR A 184 0.93 17.54 2.77
CA THR A 184 1.56 17.76 4.09
C THR A 184 2.05 16.45 4.65
N ARG A 185 3.21 16.43 5.32
CA ARG A 185 3.72 15.24 6.02
C ARG A 185 4.04 15.64 7.47
N GLY A 186 3.30 15.10 8.43
CA GLY A 186 3.44 15.47 9.83
C GLY A 186 4.11 14.39 10.68
N ASN A 187 4.79 14.80 11.75
CA ASN A 187 5.19 13.90 12.85
C ASN A 187 3.98 13.43 13.69
N ASN A 188 4.23 12.63 14.73
CA ASN A 188 3.19 12.17 15.66
C ASN A 188 2.48 13.34 16.33
N VAL A 189 1.16 13.41 16.16
CA VAL A 189 0.34 14.43 16.82
C VAL A 189 -0.23 13.87 18.12
N TYR A 190 -0.33 14.70 19.16
CA TYR A 190 -0.95 14.36 20.43
C TYR A 190 -1.79 15.50 20.99
N GLY A 191 -2.78 15.16 21.83
CA GLY A 191 -3.70 16.15 22.38
C GLY A 191 -5.05 15.58 22.83
N PRO A 192 -5.97 16.48 23.25
CA PRO A 192 -7.40 16.19 23.41
C PRO A 192 -7.99 15.45 22.20
N ASN A 193 -9.06 14.67 22.39
CA ASN A 193 -9.75 13.96 21.29
C ASN A 193 -8.88 12.94 20.51
N GLN A 194 -7.74 12.47 21.04
CA GLN A 194 -7.00 11.36 20.45
C GLN A 194 -7.62 10.01 20.88
N PHE A 195 -7.76 9.06 19.95
CA PHE A 195 -8.37 7.78 20.30
C PHE A 195 -7.47 6.96 21.25
N PRO A 196 -7.99 6.30 22.31
CA PRO A 196 -7.17 5.72 23.39
C PRO A 196 -6.36 4.46 23.08
N GLU A 197 -6.26 4.05 21.82
CA GLU A 197 -5.30 3.04 21.38
C GLU A 197 -3.88 3.63 21.20
N LYS A 198 -3.79 4.95 20.97
CA LYS A 198 -2.52 5.66 20.78
C LYS A 198 -1.78 5.81 22.11
N LEU A 199 -0.46 5.93 22.02
CA LEU A 199 0.43 5.82 23.19
C LEU A 199 0.04 6.71 24.38
N ILE A 200 0.01 8.03 24.17
CA ILE A 200 -0.23 9.01 25.22
C ILE A 200 -1.59 8.79 25.90
N PRO A 201 -2.73 8.72 25.17
CA PRO A 201 -4.02 8.51 25.82
C PRO A 201 -4.14 7.12 26.46
N LYS A 202 -3.58 6.06 25.86
CA LYS A 202 -3.55 4.73 26.48
C LYS A 202 -2.87 4.77 27.84
N PHE A 203 -1.72 5.43 27.92
CA PHE A 203 -0.94 5.49 29.15
C PHE A 203 -1.64 6.33 30.22
N ILE A 204 -2.27 7.44 29.84
CA ILE A 204 -3.05 8.26 30.76
C ILE A 204 -4.20 7.44 31.36
N LEU A 205 -4.99 6.75 30.53
CA LEU A 205 -6.13 5.96 31.01
C LEU A 205 -5.70 4.75 31.84
N LEU A 206 -4.62 4.05 31.46
CA LEU A 206 -4.09 2.94 32.27
C LEU A 206 -3.55 3.43 33.62
N ALA A 207 -2.84 4.57 33.64
CA ALA A 207 -2.35 5.18 34.88
C ALA A 207 -3.50 5.61 35.80
N MET A 208 -4.55 6.23 35.25
CA MET A 208 -5.76 6.59 35.98
C MET A 208 -6.46 5.36 36.59
N GLN A 209 -6.35 4.19 35.95
CA GLN A 209 -6.88 2.91 36.43
C GLN A 209 -5.92 2.15 37.36
N GLY A 210 -4.73 2.69 37.65
CA GLY A 210 -3.70 1.98 38.43
C GLY A 210 -3.18 0.71 37.75
N LYS A 211 -3.30 0.61 36.42
CA LYS A 211 -2.89 -0.56 35.63
C LYS A 211 -1.44 -0.42 35.13
N PRO A 212 -0.75 -1.55 34.86
CA PRO A 212 0.57 -1.52 34.24
C PRO A 212 0.57 -0.79 32.89
N LEU A 213 1.64 -0.06 32.60
CA LEU A 213 1.83 0.68 31.34
C LEU A 213 2.69 -0.15 30.37
N PRO A 214 2.10 -0.80 29.34
CA PRO A 214 2.85 -1.67 28.45
C PRO A 214 3.75 -0.88 27.51
N ILE A 215 5.05 -1.14 27.57
CA ILE A 215 6.04 -0.59 26.63
C ILE A 215 6.38 -1.68 25.60
N HIS A 216 6.25 -1.36 24.31
CA HIS A 216 6.69 -2.23 23.23
C HIS A 216 8.21 -2.20 23.07
N GLY A 217 8.81 -3.38 22.86
CA GLY A 217 10.25 -3.54 22.74
C GLY A 217 10.98 -3.22 24.04
N ASP A 218 12.16 -2.63 23.92
CA ASP A 218 12.99 -2.16 25.03
C ASP A 218 12.69 -0.71 25.44
N GLY A 219 11.75 -0.04 24.74
CA GLY A 219 11.42 1.36 24.97
C GLY A 219 12.41 2.37 24.39
N SER A 220 13.41 1.95 23.61
CA SER A 220 14.42 2.84 23.02
C SER A 220 13.90 3.72 21.88
N ASN A 221 12.79 3.33 21.24
CA ASN A 221 12.21 4.04 20.09
C ASN A 221 11.98 5.53 20.37
N VAL A 222 12.46 6.36 19.46
CA VAL A 222 12.39 7.82 19.51
C VAL A 222 11.32 8.33 18.55
N ARG A 223 10.50 9.29 18.98
CA ARG A 223 9.51 9.94 18.11
C ARG A 223 9.46 11.44 18.38
N SER A 224 9.17 12.19 17.33
CA SER A 224 8.87 13.63 17.42
C SER A 224 7.38 13.81 17.65
N TYR A 225 7.02 14.68 18.60
CA TYR A 225 5.63 14.90 18.99
C TYR A 225 5.25 16.36 18.81
N LEU A 226 4.09 16.59 18.18
CA LEU A 226 3.50 17.91 17.98
C LEU A 226 2.13 18.01 18.64
N TYR A 227 1.90 19.13 19.32
CA TYR A 227 0.61 19.39 19.95
C TYR A 227 -0.46 19.71 18.90
N CYS A 228 -1.67 19.15 19.07
CA CYS A 228 -2.72 19.19 18.04
C CYS A 228 -3.16 20.59 17.62
N GLU A 229 -3.15 21.58 18.51
CA GLU A 229 -3.52 22.96 18.17
C GLU A 229 -2.45 23.64 17.30
N ASP A 230 -1.17 23.38 17.56
CA ASP A 230 -0.07 23.91 16.75
C ASP A 230 -0.11 23.31 15.33
N VAL A 231 -0.49 22.03 15.23
CA VAL A 231 -0.74 21.35 13.96
C VAL A 231 -1.96 21.94 13.25
N ALA A 232 -3.04 22.25 13.98
CA ALA A 232 -4.21 22.89 13.40
C ALA A 232 -3.89 24.29 12.84
N GLU A 233 -3.03 25.04 13.54
CA GLU A 233 -2.49 26.31 13.04
C GLU A 233 -1.60 26.11 11.80
N ALA A 234 -0.79 25.06 11.73
CA ALA A 234 -0.02 24.72 10.52
C ALA A 234 -0.93 24.51 9.32
N PHE A 235 -2.00 23.75 9.48
CA PHE A 235 -2.98 23.50 8.41
C PHE A 235 -3.71 24.77 7.96
N GLU A 236 -4.08 25.65 8.89
CA GLU A 236 -4.64 26.97 8.58
C GLU A 236 -3.65 27.81 7.76
N LEU A 237 -2.37 27.84 8.16
CA LEU A 237 -1.35 28.60 7.44
C LEU A 237 -1.13 28.05 6.03
N ILE A 238 -1.00 26.72 5.89
CA ILE A 238 -0.83 26.04 4.60
C ILE A 238 -2.08 26.26 3.72
N LEU A 239 -3.28 26.26 4.30
CA LEU A 239 -4.52 26.56 3.60
C LEU A 239 -4.50 27.94 2.95
N HIS A 240 -3.89 28.95 3.57
CA HIS A 240 -3.88 30.31 3.04
C HIS A 240 -2.63 30.65 2.22
N ARG A 241 -1.45 30.18 2.66
CA ARG A 241 -0.15 30.58 2.12
C ARG A 241 0.62 29.46 1.44
N GLY A 242 0.15 28.23 1.53
CA GLY A 242 0.76 27.10 0.84
C GLY A 242 0.76 27.28 -0.68
N GLU A 243 1.88 26.93 -1.30
CA GLU A 243 2.06 26.95 -2.74
C GLU A 243 1.55 25.66 -3.37
N VAL A 244 0.85 25.77 -4.50
CA VAL A 244 0.36 24.61 -5.25
C VAL A 244 1.53 23.84 -5.86
N GLY A 245 1.43 22.51 -5.86
CA GLY A 245 2.47 21.59 -6.31
C GLY A 245 3.53 21.28 -5.26
N HIS A 246 3.47 21.95 -4.10
CA HIS A 246 4.48 21.82 -3.06
C HIS A 246 4.06 20.83 -1.97
N VAL A 247 5.07 20.22 -1.37
CA VAL A 247 4.95 19.46 -0.13
C VAL A 247 5.43 20.35 1.02
N TYR A 248 4.84 20.17 2.21
CA TYR A 248 5.24 20.81 3.46
C TYR A 248 5.38 19.78 4.58
N ASN A 249 6.57 19.69 5.17
CA ASN A 249 6.77 18.96 6.41
C ASN A 249 6.25 19.76 7.61
N ILE A 250 5.53 19.08 8.51
CA ILE A 250 5.03 19.64 9.78
C ILE A 250 5.74 18.88 10.91
N GLY A 251 6.87 19.41 11.35
CA GLY A 251 7.78 18.74 12.29
C GLY A 251 8.13 19.59 13.52
N THR A 252 8.94 19.01 14.42
CA THR A 252 9.59 19.72 15.53
C THR A 252 11.09 19.45 15.51
N LYS A 253 11.88 20.43 15.98
CA LYS A 253 13.35 20.34 16.05
C LYS A 253 13.86 19.36 17.11
N LYS A 254 13.01 18.89 18.05
CA LYS A 254 13.44 18.03 19.16
C LYS A 254 12.80 16.65 19.12
N GLU A 255 13.62 15.67 18.74
CA GLU A 255 13.33 14.25 18.96
C GLU A 255 13.32 13.91 20.46
N ARG A 256 12.41 13.01 20.87
CA ARG A 256 12.23 12.64 22.28
C ARG A 256 12.19 11.12 22.47
N ARG A 257 12.91 10.66 23.49
CA ARG A 257 12.89 9.27 23.98
C ARG A 257 11.78 9.06 24.99
N ARG A 258 11.40 7.80 25.20
CA ARG A 258 10.61 7.37 26.37
C ARG A 258 11.38 7.48 27.70
N THR A 259 12.72 7.39 27.69
CA THR A 259 13.61 7.56 28.86
C THR A 259 14.95 8.15 28.42
N GLY A 260 15.47 9.19 29.09
CA GLY A 260 16.70 9.88 28.68
C GLY A 260 17.92 8.96 28.62
N HIS A 261 18.57 8.85 27.45
CA HIS A 261 19.98 8.44 27.11
C HIS A 261 20.07 8.02 25.62
N LEU A 262 21.02 8.62 24.85
CA LEU A 262 21.53 8.52 23.44
C LEU A 262 20.88 7.68 22.28
N MET A 263 20.82 8.26 21.05
CA MET A 263 19.77 8.14 19.97
C MET A 263 19.73 6.79 19.27
N THR A 264 18.52 6.23 19.09
CA THR A 264 18.24 5.17 18.11
C THR A 264 16.76 5.20 17.68
N ARG A 265 16.51 5.22 16.35
CA ARG A 265 15.27 4.90 15.61
C ARG A 265 14.05 5.85 15.71
N GLY A 266 14.13 6.99 15.01
CA GLY A 266 13.01 7.94 14.79
C GLY A 266 13.00 8.54 13.37
N THR A 267 11.89 9.20 12.99
CA THR A 267 11.74 10.00 11.76
C THR A 267 11.99 11.47 12.07
N PHE A 268 13.15 11.98 11.68
CA PHE A 268 13.49 13.40 11.79
C PHE A 268 13.02 14.14 10.53
N LEU A 269 12.22 15.22 10.68
CA LEU A 269 11.75 16.05 9.57
C LEU A 269 12.49 17.38 9.54
N ASP A 270 12.87 17.82 8.33
CA ASP A 270 13.20 19.21 8.07
C ASP A 270 11.91 19.98 7.75
N ASP A 271 11.55 20.95 8.61
CA ASP A 271 10.34 21.77 8.53
C ASP A 271 10.65 23.26 8.22
N GLU A 272 11.88 23.59 7.81
CA GLU A 272 12.27 24.99 7.52
C GLU A 272 11.38 25.63 6.44
N LYS A 273 10.90 24.84 5.48
CA LYS A 273 9.97 25.34 4.45
C LYS A 273 8.66 25.87 5.04
N LEU A 274 8.10 25.20 6.04
CA LEU A 274 6.88 25.64 6.73
C LEU A 274 7.17 26.84 7.65
N LYS A 275 8.33 26.85 8.31
CA LYS A 275 8.77 28.00 9.11
C LYS A 275 8.92 29.27 8.28
N ASN A 276 9.42 29.14 7.06
CA ASN A 276 9.53 30.25 6.10
C ASN A 276 8.16 30.82 5.67
N LEU A 277 7.06 30.08 5.86
CA LEU A 277 5.69 30.63 5.69
C LEU A 277 5.21 31.45 6.91
N GLY A 278 5.94 31.39 8.03
CA GLY A 278 5.64 32.07 9.29
C GLY A 278 5.09 31.17 10.38
N TRP A 279 5.16 29.84 10.23
CA TRP A 279 4.75 28.91 11.29
C TRP A 279 5.85 28.68 12.32
N SER A 280 5.48 28.47 13.58
CA SER A 280 6.38 27.96 14.60
C SER A 280 5.59 27.17 15.64
N GLU A 281 6.25 26.16 16.23
CA GLU A 281 5.72 25.44 17.40
C GLU A 281 5.59 26.43 18.57
N ARG A 282 4.38 26.54 19.14
CA ARG A 282 4.08 27.46 20.24
C ARG A 282 3.99 26.72 21.58
N THR A 283 3.44 25.52 21.54
CA THR A 283 3.14 24.73 22.73
C THR A 283 4.32 23.83 23.06
N THR A 284 4.98 24.10 24.18
CA THR A 284 6.05 23.20 24.64
C THR A 284 5.48 21.83 25.01
N TRP A 285 6.28 20.77 24.87
CA TRP A 285 5.88 19.42 25.28
C TRP A 285 5.30 19.31 26.70
N ASN A 286 5.92 19.95 27.69
CA ASN A 286 5.45 19.86 29.08
C ASN A 286 4.05 20.48 29.22
N GLU A 287 3.83 21.62 28.55
CA GLU A 287 2.54 22.30 28.53
C GLU A 287 1.49 21.48 27.77
N GLY A 288 1.81 21.01 26.56
CA GLY A 288 0.90 20.21 25.76
C GLY A 288 0.53 18.89 26.44
N LEU A 289 1.50 18.21 27.07
CA LEU A 289 1.25 16.97 27.79
C LEU A 289 0.36 17.21 29.02
N LYS A 290 0.60 18.30 29.76
CA LYS A 290 -0.26 18.72 30.87
C LYS A 290 -1.71 18.96 30.40
N LYS A 291 -1.90 19.77 29.35
CA LYS A 291 -3.24 20.02 28.76
C LYS A 291 -3.92 18.73 28.30
N THR A 292 -3.14 17.82 27.72
CA THR A 292 -3.64 16.51 27.26
C THR A 292 -4.12 15.67 28.45
N MET A 293 -3.30 15.54 29.49
CA MET A 293 -3.66 14.80 30.71
C MET A 293 -4.90 15.37 31.39
N GLU A 294 -4.94 16.69 31.59
CA GLU A 294 -6.09 17.39 32.18
C GLU A 294 -7.36 17.13 31.38
N TRP A 295 -7.27 17.11 30.04
CA TRP A 295 -8.41 16.80 29.20
C TRP A 295 -8.93 15.37 29.40
N TYR A 296 -8.07 14.34 29.42
CA TYR A 296 -8.53 12.96 29.67
C TYR A 296 -9.07 12.75 31.07
N ILE A 297 -8.49 13.42 32.07
CA ILE A 297 -8.98 13.38 33.46
C ILE A 297 -10.40 13.95 33.54
N ASN A 298 -10.66 15.05 32.83
CA ASN A 298 -11.97 15.69 32.82
C ASN A 298 -12.98 15.05 31.84
N ASN A 299 -12.54 14.14 30.97
CA ASN A 299 -13.36 13.53 29.93
C ASN A 299 -13.18 11.99 29.87
N PRO A 300 -13.32 11.26 31.00
CA PRO A 300 -13.02 9.82 31.05
C PRO A 300 -13.92 8.98 30.13
N ASP A 301 -15.19 9.40 29.96
CA ASP A 301 -16.20 8.67 29.17
C ASP A 301 -16.38 9.22 27.74
N TRP A 302 -15.42 10.04 27.25
CA TRP A 302 -15.56 10.68 25.94
C TRP A 302 -15.81 9.68 24.82
N TRP A 303 -15.06 8.57 24.84
CA TRP A 303 -15.04 7.51 23.84
C TRP A 303 -15.93 6.30 24.17
N GLY A 304 -16.62 6.29 25.32
CA GLY A 304 -17.36 5.13 25.79
C GLY A 304 -16.45 3.98 26.22
N ASP A 305 -16.82 2.74 25.88
CA ASP A 305 -16.00 1.56 26.22
C ASP A 305 -14.73 1.49 25.35
N VAL A 306 -13.58 1.70 26.01
CA VAL A 306 -12.25 1.67 25.40
C VAL A 306 -11.42 0.47 25.87
N SER A 307 -12.02 -0.50 26.57
CA SER A 307 -11.33 -1.67 27.13
C SER A 307 -10.48 -2.39 26.08
N GLY A 308 -11.03 -2.63 24.89
CA GLY A 308 -10.33 -3.24 23.77
C GLY A 308 -9.19 -2.40 23.18
N ALA A 309 -9.23 -1.07 23.33
CA ALA A 309 -8.16 -0.17 22.89
C ALA A 309 -6.97 -0.16 23.87
N LEU A 310 -7.23 -0.42 25.16
CA LEU A 310 -6.22 -0.43 26.23
C LEU A 310 -5.40 -1.74 26.30
N LEU A 311 -5.80 -2.78 25.56
CA LEU A 311 -5.04 -4.02 25.48
C LEU A 311 -3.66 -3.82 24.80
N PRO A 312 -2.62 -4.51 25.26
CA PRO A 312 -1.32 -4.54 24.59
C PRO A 312 -1.36 -5.37 23.29
N HIS A 313 -0.63 -4.94 22.26
CA HIS A 313 -0.42 -5.67 21.00
C HIS A 313 0.81 -6.61 21.06
N PRO A 314 0.91 -7.65 20.20
CA PRO A 314 -0.03 -8.02 19.13
C PRO A 314 -1.28 -8.75 19.65
N ARG A 315 -2.43 -8.49 19.01
CA ARG A 315 -3.64 -9.29 19.24
C ARG A 315 -3.45 -10.64 18.54
N MET A 316 -3.55 -11.76 19.25
CA MET A 316 -3.86 -13.02 18.59
C MET A 316 -5.25 -12.85 17.96
N LEU A 317 -5.32 -12.82 16.62
CA LEU A 317 -6.59 -12.77 15.89
C LEU A 317 -7.44 -13.99 16.31
N MET A 318 -8.45 -13.76 17.14
CA MET A 318 -9.68 -14.54 17.06
C MET A 318 -10.61 -13.79 16.09
N MET A 319 -11.10 -14.53 15.11
CA MET A 319 -11.97 -14.08 14.01
C MET A 319 -13.08 -13.11 14.48
N PRO A 320 -13.44 -12.07 13.73
CA PRO A 320 -14.70 -11.39 13.90
C PRO A 320 -15.81 -12.19 13.21
N GLY A 321 -16.60 -12.91 14.01
CA GLY A 321 -17.87 -13.50 13.61
C GLY A 321 -18.87 -13.37 14.75
N GLY A 322 -19.86 -12.49 14.59
CA GLY A 322 -21.13 -12.50 15.31
C GLY A 322 -21.14 -11.99 16.77
N ILE A 323 -21.37 -10.69 16.95
CA ILE A 323 -22.31 -10.26 18.01
C ILE A 323 -23.32 -9.33 17.32
N GLU A 324 -24.32 -9.94 16.70
CA GLU A 324 -25.62 -9.29 16.58
C GLU A 324 -26.16 -9.12 18.00
N ARG A 325 -26.49 -7.88 18.36
CA ARG A 325 -27.23 -7.58 19.58
C ARG A 325 -28.65 -8.13 19.41
N HIS A 326 -28.91 -9.34 19.88
CA HIS A 326 -30.27 -9.77 20.15
C HIS A 326 -30.77 -9.11 21.44
N PHE A 327 -31.73 -8.22 21.26
CA PHE A 327 -32.65 -7.76 22.30
C PHE A 327 -33.78 -8.80 22.39
N ASP A 328 -33.90 -9.46 23.54
CA ASP A 328 -35.13 -10.01 24.14
C ASP A 328 -34.73 -10.48 25.55
N GLY A 329 -35.44 -10.21 26.65
CA GLY A 329 -36.88 -10.31 26.82
C GLY A 329 -37.16 -11.49 27.75
N THR A 330 -37.18 -11.23 29.07
CA THR A 330 -37.82 -11.98 30.17
C THR A 330 -38.04 -13.50 30.05
N GLU A 331 -37.48 -14.30 30.98
CA GLU A 331 -38.24 -15.08 31.98
C GLU A 331 -37.33 -15.80 33.00
N LYS A 332 -37.90 -16.05 34.19
CA LYS A 332 -37.30 -16.58 35.42
C LYS A 332 -37.57 -18.08 35.61
N CYS A 333 -36.82 -18.67 36.56
CA CYS A 333 -37.01 -19.94 37.30
C CYS A 333 -36.46 -21.21 36.62
N SER A 334 -35.83 -22.18 37.29
CA SER A 334 -35.43 -22.38 38.69
C SER A 334 -34.56 -23.65 38.80
N ASP A 335 -33.62 -23.63 39.75
CA ASP A 335 -33.05 -24.72 40.58
C ASP A 335 -32.51 -26.04 40.01
N GLY A 336 -31.30 -26.37 40.46
CA GLY A 336 -30.70 -27.70 40.40
C GLY A 336 -29.25 -27.70 40.89
N SER A 337 -29.05 -27.66 42.20
CA SER A 337 -27.73 -27.67 42.85
C SER A 337 -27.10 -29.06 42.93
N SER A 338 -25.77 -29.16 42.72
CA SER A 338 -24.92 -30.12 43.44
C SER A 338 -23.44 -29.72 43.34
N LYS A 339 -22.80 -29.61 44.52
CA LYS A 339 -21.39 -29.23 44.77
C LYS A 339 -20.40 -30.39 44.60
N PHE A 340 -19.10 -30.03 44.63
CA PHE A 340 -17.86 -30.83 44.77
C PHE A 340 -17.31 -31.42 43.47
N SER A 341 -16.01 -31.43 43.16
CA SER A 341 -14.77 -31.13 43.90
C SER A 341 -13.60 -30.94 42.92
N SER A 342 -12.54 -30.32 43.43
CA SER A 342 -11.24 -30.05 42.84
C SER A 342 -10.41 -31.27 42.39
N ALA A 343 -9.59 -31.02 41.35
CA ALA A 343 -8.22 -31.50 41.11
C ALA A 343 -7.95 -32.73 40.22
N SER A 344 -7.13 -32.44 39.19
CA SER A 344 -6.04 -33.22 38.56
C SER A 344 -6.32 -34.58 37.90
N ASN A 345 -5.94 -34.69 36.61
CA ASN A 345 -5.25 -35.83 36.01
C ASN A 345 -4.73 -35.41 34.62
N GLN A 346 -3.46 -35.05 34.47
CA GLN A 346 -2.33 -35.94 34.15
C GLN A 346 -2.61 -36.94 33.01
N THR A 347 -1.98 -36.60 31.89
CA THR A 347 -1.79 -37.29 30.62
C THR A 347 -1.21 -38.69 30.80
N LYS A 348 -1.86 -39.72 30.24
CA LYS A 348 -1.26 -41.04 30.01
C LYS A 348 -0.86 -41.18 28.54
N MET A 349 0.41 -41.51 28.34
CA MET A 349 1.03 -41.88 27.08
C MET A 349 0.47 -43.21 26.55
N VAL A 350 0.25 -43.29 25.24
CA VAL A 350 0.07 -44.55 24.50
C VAL A 350 1.29 -44.73 23.61
N VAL A 351 1.99 -45.86 23.78
CA VAL A 351 3.20 -46.26 23.06
C VAL A 351 2.83 -46.78 21.65
N PRO A 352 3.61 -46.49 20.60
CA PRO A 352 3.27 -46.88 19.22
C PRO A 352 3.78 -48.28 18.84
N VAL A 353 3.02 -48.97 18.00
CA VAL A 353 3.40 -50.24 17.34
C VAL A 353 4.30 -49.96 16.13
N SER A 354 5.28 -50.83 15.92
CA SER A 354 6.42 -50.67 15.01
C SER A 354 6.12 -50.87 13.51
N LYS A 355 6.58 -49.89 12.72
CA LYS A 355 7.15 -49.90 11.35
C LYS A 355 6.71 -51.01 10.36
N SER A 356 5.93 -50.60 9.36
CA SER A 356 6.12 -51.04 7.97
C SER A 356 6.90 -49.97 7.20
N THR A 357 8.02 -50.36 6.60
CA THR A 357 8.88 -49.52 5.77
C THR A 357 8.20 -49.12 4.47
N GLY A 358 7.63 -47.92 4.43
CA GLY A 358 7.27 -47.20 3.22
C GLY A 358 7.66 -45.74 3.42
N SER A 359 8.53 -45.21 2.56
CA SER A 359 8.84 -43.78 2.55
C SER A 359 7.52 -42.99 2.42
N PRO A 360 7.28 -41.93 3.22
CA PRO A 360 6.08 -41.13 3.04
C PRO A 360 6.23 -40.40 1.70
N ARG A 361 5.52 -40.88 0.68
CA ARG A 361 5.38 -40.15 -0.59
C ARG A 361 4.74 -38.80 -0.24
N LYS A 362 5.50 -37.72 -0.46
CA LYS A 362 5.00 -36.34 -0.34
C LYS A 362 3.69 -36.19 -1.14
N PRO A 363 2.74 -35.38 -0.67
CA PRO A 363 1.52 -35.14 -1.45
C PRO A 363 1.90 -34.62 -2.85
N PRO A 364 1.24 -35.10 -3.91
CA PRO A 364 1.48 -34.60 -5.26
C PRO A 364 1.16 -33.09 -5.31
N PHE A 365 1.97 -32.33 -6.04
CA PHE A 365 1.72 -30.90 -6.25
C PHE A 365 0.35 -30.69 -6.89
N LYS A 366 -0.38 -29.64 -6.46
CA LYS A 366 -1.59 -29.19 -7.14
C LYS A 366 -1.57 -27.67 -7.22
N PHE A 367 -1.68 -27.10 -8.41
CA PHE A 367 -1.60 -25.65 -8.58
C PHE A 367 -2.95 -25.01 -8.83
N LEU A 368 -3.10 -23.80 -8.29
CA LEU A 368 -4.18 -22.89 -8.65
C LEU A 368 -3.59 -21.72 -9.42
N ILE A 369 -4.07 -21.48 -10.64
CA ILE A 369 -3.49 -20.49 -11.55
C ILE A 369 -4.53 -19.39 -11.84
N TYR A 370 -4.16 -18.14 -11.61
CA TYR A 370 -4.95 -16.97 -12.01
C TYR A 370 -4.36 -16.32 -13.26
N GLY A 371 -5.22 -15.75 -14.12
CA GLY A 371 -4.81 -15.12 -15.37
C GLY A 371 -4.89 -16.02 -16.61
N ARG A 372 -5.84 -16.97 -16.64
CA ARG A 372 -6.04 -17.95 -17.74
C ARG A 372 -6.01 -17.35 -19.15
N THR A 373 -6.64 -16.20 -19.34
CA THR A 373 -6.74 -15.54 -20.65
C THR A 373 -5.48 -14.78 -21.05
N GLY A 374 -4.56 -14.58 -20.11
CA GLY A 374 -3.25 -13.99 -20.35
C GLY A 374 -2.28 -15.03 -20.90
N TRP A 375 -1.27 -14.55 -21.63
CA TRP A 375 -0.28 -15.41 -22.27
C TRP A 375 0.49 -16.28 -21.25
N ILE A 376 0.95 -15.69 -20.14
CA ILE A 376 1.66 -16.39 -19.07
C ILE A 376 0.77 -17.47 -18.42
N GLY A 377 -0.48 -17.11 -18.06
CA GLY A 377 -1.42 -18.05 -17.45
C GLY A 377 -1.76 -19.22 -18.36
N GLY A 378 -1.91 -18.98 -19.66
CA GLY A 378 -2.11 -20.04 -20.65
C GLY A 378 -0.88 -20.96 -20.80
N LEU A 379 0.33 -20.38 -20.81
CA LEU A 379 1.56 -21.16 -20.92
C LEU A 379 1.83 -22.00 -19.66
N LEU A 380 1.51 -21.48 -18.47
CA LEU A 380 1.61 -22.24 -17.23
C LEU A 380 0.73 -23.51 -17.27
N GLY A 381 -0.51 -23.40 -17.76
CA GLY A 381 -1.40 -24.57 -17.89
C GLY A 381 -0.82 -25.64 -18.82
N LYS A 382 -0.36 -25.23 -20.03
CA LYS A 382 0.28 -26.15 -20.99
C LYS A 382 1.49 -26.87 -20.41
N LEU A 383 2.25 -26.20 -19.55
CA LEU A 383 3.42 -26.81 -18.89
C LEU A 383 3.03 -27.78 -17.79
N CYS A 384 2.00 -27.44 -17.01
CA CYS A 384 1.44 -28.37 -16.02
C CYS A 384 0.94 -29.64 -16.70
N GLU A 385 0.25 -29.52 -17.83
CA GLU A 385 -0.18 -30.66 -18.66
C GLU A 385 1.01 -31.50 -19.14
N LYS A 386 2.02 -30.85 -19.73
CA LYS A 386 3.22 -31.55 -20.25
C LYS A 386 3.99 -32.29 -19.16
N GLN A 387 4.01 -31.77 -17.93
CA GLN A 387 4.72 -32.36 -16.80
C GLN A 387 3.84 -33.28 -15.94
N GLY A 388 2.56 -33.45 -16.28
CA GLY A 388 1.61 -34.25 -15.52
C GLY A 388 1.33 -33.70 -14.12
N ILE A 389 1.43 -32.39 -13.92
CA ILE A 389 1.16 -31.74 -12.63
C ILE A 389 -0.32 -31.33 -12.57
N PRO A 390 -1.09 -31.81 -11.58
CA PRO A 390 -2.46 -31.36 -11.36
C PRO A 390 -2.56 -29.85 -11.20
N TYR A 391 -3.48 -29.22 -11.92
CA TYR A 391 -3.71 -27.79 -11.80
C TYR A 391 -5.17 -27.44 -12.11
N GLU A 392 -5.62 -26.31 -11.60
CA GLU A 392 -6.90 -25.69 -11.96
C GLU A 392 -6.73 -24.19 -12.15
N TYR A 393 -7.57 -23.60 -12.99
CA TYR A 393 -7.65 -22.16 -13.13
C TYR A 393 -8.65 -21.58 -12.13
N GLY A 394 -8.25 -20.51 -11.45
CA GLY A 394 -9.16 -19.72 -10.62
C GLY A 394 -10.28 -19.12 -11.45
N ARG A 395 -11.49 -19.10 -10.88
CA ARG A 395 -12.71 -18.57 -11.51
C ARG A 395 -12.96 -17.13 -11.09
N GLY A 396 -12.46 -16.74 -9.90
CA GLY A 396 -12.64 -15.40 -9.36
C GLY A 396 -11.85 -14.31 -10.05
N ARG A 397 -12.42 -13.10 -10.04
CA ARG A 397 -11.66 -11.87 -10.14
C ARG A 397 -10.88 -11.68 -8.85
N LEU A 398 -9.65 -11.17 -8.93
CA LEU A 398 -8.78 -11.11 -7.76
C LEU A 398 -9.28 -10.15 -6.68
N GLU A 399 -10.07 -9.15 -7.05
CA GLU A 399 -10.74 -8.25 -6.11
C GLU A 399 -11.88 -8.92 -5.31
N ASP A 400 -12.41 -10.06 -5.78
CA ASP A 400 -13.50 -10.80 -5.12
C ASP A 400 -12.95 -11.86 -4.17
N ARG A 401 -12.73 -11.46 -2.92
CA ARG A 401 -12.17 -12.33 -1.88
C ARG A 401 -13.00 -13.60 -1.65
N SER A 402 -14.33 -13.51 -1.66
CA SER A 402 -15.21 -14.65 -1.38
C SER A 402 -15.02 -15.74 -2.44
N GLN A 403 -14.87 -15.34 -3.70
CA GLN A 403 -14.59 -16.30 -4.77
C GLN A 403 -13.18 -16.88 -4.67
N LEU A 404 -12.16 -16.10 -4.26
CA LEU A 404 -10.81 -16.63 -4.02
C LEU A 404 -10.78 -17.71 -2.93
N LEU A 405 -11.53 -17.48 -1.83
CA LEU A 405 -11.70 -18.45 -0.75
C LEU A 405 -12.38 -19.73 -1.25
N ALA A 406 -13.46 -19.58 -2.03
CA ALA A 406 -14.15 -20.71 -2.64
C ALA A 406 -13.23 -21.50 -3.59
N ASP A 407 -12.44 -20.80 -4.43
CA ASP A 407 -11.49 -21.43 -5.36
C ASP A 407 -10.45 -22.25 -4.56
N ILE A 408 -9.86 -21.69 -3.49
CA ILE A 408 -8.89 -22.40 -2.66
C ILE A 408 -9.51 -23.60 -1.93
N GLN A 409 -10.71 -23.45 -1.38
CA GLN A 409 -11.40 -24.52 -0.66
C GLN A 409 -11.76 -25.69 -1.57
N ASN A 410 -12.19 -25.40 -2.81
CA ASN A 410 -12.58 -26.40 -3.79
C ASN A 410 -11.35 -27.10 -4.40
N VAL A 411 -10.36 -26.31 -4.81
CA VAL A 411 -9.19 -26.83 -5.52
C VAL A 411 -8.23 -27.51 -4.55
N LYS A 412 -8.13 -27.04 -3.30
CA LYS A 412 -7.14 -27.48 -2.31
C LYS A 412 -5.71 -27.49 -2.88
N PRO A 413 -5.23 -26.36 -3.44
CA PRO A 413 -3.93 -26.31 -4.06
C PRO A 413 -2.81 -26.40 -3.01
N THR A 414 -1.62 -26.80 -3.43
CA THR A 414 -0.39 -26.64 -2.65
C THR A 414 0.30 -25.31 -2.95
N HIS A 415 0.12 -24.76 -4.17
CA HIS A 415 0.72 -23.51 -4.61
C HIS A 415 -0.24 -22.71 -5.48
N VAL A 416 -0.10 -21.38 -5.44
CA VAL A 416 -0.90 -20.44 -6.23
C VAL A 416 0.01 -19.65 -7.16
N PHE A 417 -0.35 -19.56 -8.43
CA PHE A 417 0.34 -18.72 -9.42
C PHE A 417 -0.55 -17.54 -9.81
N ASN A 418 -0.09 -16.32 -9.54
CA ASN A 418 -0.74 -15.09 -9.96
C ASN A 418 -0.12 -14.55 -11.25
N ALA A 419 -0.63 -15.00 -12.38
CA ALA A 419 -0.36 -14.40 -13.68
C ALA A 419 -1.47 -13.43 -14.14
N ALA A 420 -2.39 -13.05 -13.24
CA ALA A 420 -3.40 -12.07 -13.55
C ALA A 420 -2.83 -10.66 -13.44
N GLY A 421 -3.18 -9.82 -14.42
CA GLY A 421 -2.76 -8.44 -14.47
C GLY A 421 -3.35 -7.74 -15.68
N VAL A 422 -3.51 -6.44 -15.58
CA VAL A 422 -3.98 -5.57 -16.65
C VAL A 422 -2.82 -4.74 -17.14
N THR A 423 -2.41 -4.98 -18.38
CA THR A 423 -1.55 -4.11 -19.19
C THR A 423 -2.37 -3.35 -20.24
N GLY A 424 -3.64 -3.74 -20.43
CA GLY A 424 -4.57 -3.23 -21.43
C GLY A 424 -4.36 -3.75 -22.86
N ARG A 425 -5.28 -3.39 -23.76
CA ARG A 425 -5.17 -3.60 -25.22
C ARG A 425 -5.28 -2.23 -25.91
N PRO A 426 -4.43 -1.93 -26.90
CA PRO A 426 -3.39 -2.78 -27.47
C PRO A 426 -2.08 -2.78 -26.66
N ASN A 427 -1.86 -1.82 -25.75
CA ASN A 427 -0.59 -1.66 -25.01
C ASN A 427 -0.80 -0.96 -23.65
N VAL A 428 0.31 -0.68 -22.94
CA VAL A 428 0.36 -0.02 -21.62
C VAL A 428 -0.40 1.31 -21.55
N ASP A 429 -0.55 2.05 -22.65
CA ASP A 429 -1.24 3.35 -22.65
C ASP A 429 -2.71 3.23 -22.27
N TRP A 430 -3.32 2.05 -22.47
CA TRP A 430 -4.69 1.78 -22.02
C TRP A 430 -4.84 2.00 -20.50
N CYS A 431 -3.79 1.74 -19.72
CA CYS A 431 -3.81 1.93 -18.27
C CYS A 431 -3.87 3.42 -17.87
N GLU A 432 -3.52 4.35 -18.77
CA GLU A 432 -3.60 5.79 -18.50
C GLU A 432 -5.05 6.30 -18.45
N THR A 433 -5.96 5.64 -19.19
CA THR A 433 -7.38 6.00 -19.25
C THR A 433 -8.27 5.08 -18.41
N HIS A 434 -7.79 3.89 -18.04
CA HIS A 434 -8.54 2.89 -17.26
C HIS A 434 -7.87 2.62 -15.91
N LYS A 435 -7.68 3.72 -15.17
CA LYS A 435 -6.91 3.73 -13.92
C LYS A 435 -7.56 2.88 -12.83
N THR A 436 -8.89 2.96 -12.73
CA THR A 436 -9.67 2.24 -11.73
C THR A 436 -9.53 0.73 -11.92
N GLU A 437 -9.69 0.24 -13.15
CA GLU A 437 -9.52 -1.17 -13.52
C GLU A 437 -8.09 -1.63 -13.24
N THR A 438 -7.11 -0.80 -13.62
CA THR A 438 -5.70 -1.10 -13.42
C THR A 438 -5.36 -1.23 -11.93
N ILE A 439 -5.78 -0.30 -11.08
CA ILE A 439 -5.59 -0.40 -9.62
C ILE A 439 -6.34 -1.60 -9.04
N ARG A 440 -7.61 -1.79 -9.44
CA ARG A 440 -8.47 -2.86 -8.93
C ARG A 440 -7.83 -4.23 -9.15
N THR A 441 -7.32 -4.51 -10.34
CA THR A 441 -6.69 -5.80 -10.62
C THR A 441 -5.22 -5.86 -10.20
N ASN A 442 -4.38 -4.89 -10.62
CA ASN A 442 -2.94 -4.99 -10.42
C ASN A 442 -2.53 -4.79 -8.96
N VAL A 443 -3.22 -3.91 -8.23
CA VAL A 443 -2.92 -3.58 -6.84
C VAL A 443 -3.85 -4.33 -5.90
N ALA A 444 -5.12 -3.94 -5.83
CA ALA A 444 -6.06 -4.46 -4.84
C ALA A 444 -6.25 -5.98 -4.98
N GLY A 445 -6.46 -6.47 -6.20
CA GLY A 445 -6.63 -7.89 -6.48
C GLY A 445 -5.39 -8.73 -6.14
N THR A 446 -4.21 -8.29 -6.59
CA THR A 446 -2.96 -8.98 -6.24
C THR A 446 -2.75 -9.08 -4.73
N LEU A 447 -3.01 -8.01 -3.99
CA LEU A 447 -2.89 -7.98 -2.53
C LEU A 447 -3.92 -8.88 -1.86
N ASN A 448 -5.17 -8.90 -2.36
CA ASN A 448 -6.20 -9.82 -1.89
C ASN A 448 -5.77 -11.27 -2.03
N LEU A 449 -5.27 -11.66 -3.21
CA LEU A 449 -4.82 -13.02 -3.43
C LEU A 449 -3.66 -13.39 -2.50
N ALA A 450 -2.70 -12.48 -2.32
CA ALA A 450 -1.57 -12.71 -1.44
C ALA A 450 -2.01 -12.90 0.02
N ASP A 451 -2.96 -12.09 0.49
CA ASP A 451 -3.51 -12.18 1.83
C ASP A 451 -4.30 -13.49 2.04
N VAL A 452 -5.17 -13.87 1.10
CA VAL A 452 -5.91 -15.14 1.19
C VAL A 452 -4.95 -16.34 1.20
N CYS A 453 -3.89 -16.31 0.36
CA CYS A 453 -2.87 -17.34 0.36
C CYS A 453 -2.17 -17.43 1.72
N ARG A 454 -1.83 -16.30 2.33
CA ARG A 454 -1.22 -16.24 3.66
C ARG A 454 -2.11 -16.86 4.74
N GLU A 455 -3.39 -16.52 4.77
CA GLU A 455 -4.35 -17.08 5.73
C GLU A 455 -4.45 -18.61 5.65
N HIS A 456 -4.22 -19.17 4.47
CA HIS A 456 -4.34 -20.61 4.21
C HIS A 456 -2.98 -21.32 4.18
N GLY A 457 -1.88 -20.62 4.52
CA GLY A 457 -0.53 -21.18 4.51
C GLY A 457 -0.04 -21.61 3.12
N LEU A 458 -0.57 -21.00 2.05
CA LEU A 458 -0.24 -21.30 0.67
C LEU A 458 0.90 -20.44 0.15
N LEU A 459 1.81 -21.04 -0.62
CA LEU A 459 2.82 -20.29 -1.35
C LEU A 459 2.21 -19.66 -2.61
N MET A 460 2.35 -18.34 -2.74
CA MET A 460 1.97 -17.56 -3.90
C MET A 460 3.21 -17.25 -4.75
N MET A 461 3.12 -17.42 -6.06
CA MET A 461 4.07 -16.86 -7.02
C MET A 461 3.41 -15.73 -7.79
N ASN A 462 3.92 -14.52 -7.62
CA ASN A 462 3.42 -13.32 -8.28
C ASN A 462 4.32 -12.92 -9.46
N PHE A 463 3.74 -12.84 -10.65
CA PHE A 463 4.44 -12.34 -11.84
C PHE A 463 4.37 -10.81 -11.86
N ALA A 464 5.49 -10.18 -11.49
CA ALA A 464 5.71 -8.75 -11.54
C ALA A 464 6.36 -8.33 -12.87
N THR A 465 6.97 -7.15 -12.90
CA THR A 465 7.54 -6.56 -14.13
C THR A 465 8.80 -5.78 -13.81
N GLY A 466 9.76 -5.83 -14.73
CA GLY A 466 10.94 -4.96 -14.78
C GLY A 466 10.63 -3.62 -15.45
N CYS A 467 9.41 -3.40 -15.96
CA CYS A 467 8.93 -2.10 -16.44
C CYS A 467 8.77 -1.05 -15.32
N ILE A 468 9.49 -1.21 -14.21
CA ILE A 468 9.59 -0.32 -13.05
C ILE A 468 11.03 0.23 -12.89
N PHE A 469 11.90 -0.07 -13.86
CA PHE A 469 13.27 0.44 -13.93
C PHE A 469 13.55 1.23 -15.20
N GLU A 470 14.44 2.21 -15.14
CA GLU A 470 15.03 2.91 -16.28
C GLU A 470 16.52 3.06 -16.06
N TYR A 471 17.35 2.99 -17.11
CA TYR A 471 18.80 3.15 -16.98
C TYR A 471 19.17 4.43 -16.20
N ASP A 472 20.18 4.32 -15.34
CA ASP A 472 20.70 5.42 -14.52
C ASP A 472 22.23 5.40 -14.48
N ALA A 473 22.83 6.29 -13.69
CA ALA A 473 24.29 6.38 -13.58
C ALA A 473 24.93 5.10 -13.00
N ALA A 474 24.20 4.34 -12.17
CA ALA A 474 24.68 3.07 -11.60
C ALA A 474 24.42 1.88 -12.54
N HIS A 475 23.45 2.01 -13.45
CA HIS A 475 23.09 1.01 -14.46
C HIS A 475 23.10 1.64 -15.86
N PRO A 476 24.28 1.99 -16.42
CA PRO A 476 24.34 2.61 -17.74
C PRO A 476 23.91 1.63 -18.83
N GLU A 477 23.24 2.14 -19.87
CA GLU A 477 22.88 1.35 -21.04
C GLU A 477 24.11 0.70 -21.68
N GLY A 478 24.03 -0.60 -21.98
CA GLY A 478 25.13 -1.35 -22.61
C GLY A 478 26.31 -1.70 -21.70
N SER A 479 26.26 -1.35 -20.41
CA SER A 479 27.32 -1.70 -19.44
C SER A 479 27.36 -3.19 -19.07
N GLY A 480 26.25 -3.92 -19.29
CA GLY A 480 26.06 -5.28 -18.79
C GLY A 480 25.76 -5.36 -17.29
N ILE A 481 25.60 -4.20 -16.62
CA ILE A 481 25.19 -4.11 -15.22
C ILE A 481 23.67 -4.00 -15.19
N GLY A 482 23.00 -5.10 -14.82
CA GLY A 482 21.55 -5.15 -14.72
C GLY A 482 21.03 -4.88 -13.30
N TYR A 483 19.77 -4.45 -13.21
CA TYR A 483 19.05 -4.32 -11.95
C TYR A 483 18.84 -5.68 -11.30
N LYS A 484 19.23 -5.78 -10.03
CA LYS A 484 18.96 -6.89 -9.13
C LYS A 484 17.56 -6.78 -8.55
N GLU A 485 17.12 -7.85 -7.91
CA GLU A 485 15.74 -7.89 -7.46
C GLU A 485 15.47 -7.08 -6.19
N GLU A 486 16.51 -6.94 -5.36
CA GLU A 486 16.63 -6.01 -4.25
C GLU A 486 16.73 -4.54 -4.66
N ASP A 487 17.01 -4.26 -5.95
CA ASP A 487 17.15 -2.87 -6.39
C ASP A 487 15.82 -2.13 -6.36
N LYS A 488 15.93 -0.87 -5.95
CA LYS A 488 14.79 0.04 -5.79
C LYS A 488 14.27 0.45 -7.16
N PRO A 489 12.95 0.30 -7.42
CA PRO A 489 12.34 0.82 -8.64
C PRO A 489 12.63 2.31 -8.81
N ASN A 490 13.16 2.70 -9.97
CA ASN A 490 13.46 4.09 -10.29
C ASN A 490 12.57 4.63 -11.43
N PHE A 491 11.76 3.80 -12.08
CA PHE A 491 10.86 4.23 -13.16
C PHE A 491 9.39 4.12 -12.78
N THR A 492 8.69 5.25 -12.90
CA THR A 492 7.23 5.35 -12.71
C THR A 492 6.56 6.14 -13.83
N GLY A 493 7.13 6.12 -15.04
CA GLY A 493 6.67 6.94 -16.16
C GLY A 493 5.24 6.63 -16.63
N SER A 494 4.76 5.40 -16.45
CA SER A 494 3.38 5.01 -16.79
C SER A 494 2.55 4.63 -15.56
N PHE A 495 1.23 4.77 -15.65
CA PHE A 495 0.28 4.34 -14.63
C PHE A 495 0.39 2.83 -14.35
N TYR A 496 0.59 2.02 -15.40
CA TYR A 496 0.90 0.60 -15.25
C TYR A 496 2.13 0.38 -14.36
N SER A 497 3.26 1.03 -14.68
CA SER A 497 4.50 0.93 -13.92
C SER A 497 4.32 1.37 -12.48
N LYS A 498 3.58 2.47 -12.23
CA LYS A 498 3.21 2.93 -10.88
C LYS A 498 2.47 1.86 -10.10
N THR A 499 1.44 1.24 -10.69
CA THR A 499 0.67 0.19 -9.99
C THR A 499 1.53 -1.04 -9.67
N LYS A 500 2.43 -1.44 -10.58
CA LYS A 500 3.32 -2.58 -10.37
C LYS A 500 4.43 -2.29 -9.36
N ALA A 501 5.00 -1.08 -9.36
CA ALA A 501 5.97 -0.63 -8.37
C ALA A 501 5.34 -0.58 -6.97
N MET A 502 4.15 0.03 -6.86
CA MET A 502 3.35 0.07 -5.63
C MET A 502 3.08 -1.33 -5.08
N THR A 503 2.56 -2.23 -5.92
CA THR A 503 2.26 -3.61 -5.51
C THR A 503 3.52 -4.36 -5.08
N SER A 504 4.63 -4.19 -5.80
CA SER A 504 5.90 -4.83 -5.45
C SER A 504 6.42 -4.34 -4.09
N ALA A 505 6.34 -3.04 -3.82
CA ALA A 505 6.72 -2.46 -2.53
C ALA A 505 5.83 -2.95 -1.38
N ILE A 506 4.52 -3.04 -1.59
CA ILE A 506 3.58 -3.53 -0.56
C ILE A 506 3.81 -5.02 -0.29
N LEU A 507 3.96 -5.86 -1.33
CA LEU A 507 4.25 -7.29 -1.16
C LEU A 507 5.60 -7.53 -0.46
N ALA A 508 6.60 -6.66 -0.68
CA ALA A 508 7.90 -6.75 -0.03
C ALA A 508 7.86 -6.37 1.47
N THR A 509 7.03 -5.41 1.86
CA THR A 509 6.95 -4.88 3.25
C THR A 509 6.00 -5.65 4.17
N SER A 510 5.00 -6.34 3.62
CA SER A 510 3.84 -6.83 4.36
C SER A 510 4.01 -8.11 5.20
N LEU A 511 5.23 -8.53 5.58
CA LEU A 511 5.47 -9.85 6.23
C LEU A 511 4.83 -11.03 5.47
N LEU A 512 4.47 -10.86 4.18
CA LEU A 512 3.96 -11.88 3.28
C LEU A 512 5.12 -12.80 2.88
N LYS A 513 5.52 -13.59 3.87
CA LYS A 513 6.56 -14.62 3.87
C LYS A 513 6.39 -15.73 2.82
N LEU A 514 5.35 -15.64 1.99
CA LEU A 514 4.84 -16.68 1.11
C LEU A 514 4.73 -16.22 -0.37
N ALA A 515 5.19 -15.02 -0.73
CA ALA A 515 5.12 -14.52 -2.11
C ALA A 515 6.51 -14.47 -2.78
N ALA A 516 6.75 -15.29 -3.80
CA ALA A 516 7.88 -15.08 -4.71
C ALA A 516 7.48 -14.03 -5.79
N ILE A 517 8.32 -13.02 -6.00
CA ILE A 517 8.07 -11.93 -6.96
C ILE A 517 8.98 -12.14 -8.17
N ILE A 518 8.41 -12.44 -9.33
CA ILE A 518 9.20 -12.62 -10.55
C ILE A 518 9.17 -11.31 -11.35
N LYS A 519 10.31 -10.63 -11.52
CA LYS A 519 10.43 -9.38 -12.32
C LYS A 519 11.03 -9.73 -13.69
N TRP A 520 10.60 -9.05 -14.75
CA TRP A 520 10.99 -9.41 -16.12
C TRP A 520 11.18 -8.19 -17.04
N SER A 521 12.10 -8.25 -17.99
CA SER A 521 12.23 -7.28 -19.08
C SER A 521 11.36 -7.71 -20.28
N THR A 522 10.92 -6.78 -21.11
CA THR A 522 9.78 -6.83 -22.04
C THR A 522 9.70 -7.95 -23.11
N PHE A 523 10.60 -8.94 -23.16
CA PHE A 523 10.79 -9.83 -24.31
C PHE A 523 10.33 -11.28 -24.20
N GLN A 524 9.27 -11.63 -24.95
CA GLN A 524 8.35 -12.78 -24.76
C GLN A 524 8.82 -14.11 -25.33
N THR A 525 10.12 -14.28 -25.56
CA THR A 525 10.62 -15.33 -26.45
C THR A 525 11.53 -16.36 -25.78
N ALA A 526 11.76 -16.26 -24.46
CA ALA A 526 12.60 -17.20 -23.69
C ALA A 526 11.85 -18.05 -22.64
N LEU A 527 10.52 -17.95 -22.57
CA LEU A 527 9.72 -18.58 -21.50
C LEU A 527 9.66 -20.13 -21.49
N PRO A 528 9.72 -20.89 -22.62
CA PRO A 528 9.48 -22.34 -22.58
C PRO A 528 10.52 -23.15 -21.78
N SER A 529 11.80 -22.75 -21.81
CA SER A 529 12.86 -23.36 -20.99
C SER A 529 12.74 -22.93 -19.52
N TRP A 530 12.41 -21.66 -19.29
CA TRP A 530 12.32 -21.07 -17.95
C TRP A 530 11.15 -21.55 -17.11
N MET A 531 9.99 -21.81 -17.70
CA MET A 531 8.81 -22.09 -16.87
C MET A 531 8.77 -23.55 -16.41
N SER A 532 9.57 -24.42 -17.06
CA SER A 532 10.01 -25.70 -16.48
C SER A 532 10.88 -25.50 -15.21
N PHE A 533 11.56 -24.35 -15.09
CA PHE A 533 12.38 -23.95 -13.95
C PHE A 533 11.58 -23.48 -12.73
N CYS A 534 10.46 -22.77 -12.91
CA CYS A 534 9.58 -22.38 -11.78
C CYS A 534 8.95 -23.62 -11.14
N LEU A 535 8.65 -24.62 -11.97
CA LEU A 535 8.16 -25.93 -11.56
C LEU A 535 9.26 -26.77 -10.87
N PHE A 536 10.52 -26.61 -11.25
CA PHE A 536 11.65 -27.31 -10.63
C PHE A 536 12.02 -26.76 -9.24
N ARG A 537 11.92 -25.43 -9.03
CA ARG A 537 12.17 -24.78 -7.73
C ARG A 537 11.12 -25.11 -6.65
N LEU A 538 10.01 -25.77 -7.02
CA LEU A 538 9.07 -26.39 -6.07
C LEU A 538 9.70 -27.51 -5.21
N ARG A 539 10.99 -27.82 -5.43
CA ARG A 539 11.80 -28.66 -4.54
C ARG A 539 12.28 -27.97 -3.27
N TRP A 540 12.02 -26.68 -3.05
CA TRP A 540 12.45 -26.01 -1.81
C TRP A 540 11.63 -26.47 -0.60
N GLN A 541 12.32 -27.18 0.30
CA GLN A 541 11.75 -27.94 1.40
C GLN A 541 12.21 -27.44 2.78
N SER A 542 12.73 -26.22 2.88
CA SER A 542 13.11 -25.62 4.15
C SER A 542 12.25 -24.38 4.36
N GLY A 543 11.57 -24.29 5.50
CA GLY A 543 10.70 -23.18 5.91
C GLY A 543 11.40 -21.82 6.01
N THR A 544 11.98 -21.36 4.90
CA THR A 544 12.65 -20.09 4.72
C THR A 544 11.73 -19.23 3.88
N SER A 545 11.08 -18.33 4.60
CA SER A 545 10.23 -17.29 4.08
C SER A 545 11.05 -16.08 3.62
N GLY A 546 10.81 -15.57 2.41
CA GLY A 546 11.44 -14.35 1.90
C GLY A 546 10.88 -13.93 0.54
N ALA A 547 10.94 -12.64 0.23
CA ALA A 547 10.64 -12.12 -1.10
C ALA A 547 11.76 -12.56 -2.06
N TYR A 548 11.51 -13.61 -2.83
CA TYR A 548 12.45 -14.05 -3.85
C TYR A 548 12.11 -13.38 -5.16
N GLY A 549 12.88 -12.34 -5.44
CA GLY A 549 13.08 -11.83 -6.77
C GLY A 549 13.71 -12.85 -7.69
N ILE A 550 13.12 -13.08 -8.86
CA ILE A 550 13.78 -13.82 -9.94
C ILE A 550 13.72 -12.93 -11.19
N SER A 551 14.87 -12.47 -11.66
CA SER A 551 15.02 -11.55 -12.80
C SER A 551 15.46 -12.28 -14.08
N GLN A 552 14.62 -12.39 -15.12
CA GLN A 552 14.89 -13.30 -16.25
C GLN A 552 15.21 -12.60 -17.58
N THR A 553 16.47 -12.75 -17.99
CA THR A 553 17.06 -13.03 -19.33
C THR A 553 18.34 -12.22 -19.49
N ARG A 554 19.43 -12.88 -19.90
CA ARG A 554 20.71 -12.21 -20.10
C ARG A 554 20.63 -11.36 -21.37
N GLY A 555 20.98 -10.09 -21.22
CA GLY A 555 21.09 -9.14 -22.31
C GLY A 555 19.77 -8.47 -22.68
N VAL A 556 19.89 -7.43 -23.48
CA VAL A 556 18.79 -6.68 -24.07
C VAL A 556 18.74 -6.92 -25.58
N ALA A 557 17.56 -6.76 -26.16
CA ALA A 557 17.37 -6.71 -27.59
C ALA A 557 16.58 -5.46 -27.93
N SER A 558 17.14 -4.61 -28.78
CA SER A 558 16.42 -3.47 -29.35
C SER A 558 15.51 -3.94 -30.48
N HIS A 559 14.51 -3.13 -30.81
CA HIS A 559 13.65 -3.39 -31.97
C HIS A 559 14.46 -3.49 -33.27
N ASN A 560 15.47 -2.63 -33.45
CA ASN A 560 16.34 -2.67 -34.63
C ASN A 560 17.12 -3.97 -34.73
N GLU A 561 17.70 -4.47 -33.62
CA GLU A 561 18.41 -5.75 -33.64
C GLU A 561 17.49 -6.92 -34.01
N ILE A 562 16.21 -6.86 -33.61
CA ILE A 562 15.23 -7.88 -33.97
C ILE A 562 14.84 -7.79 -35.45
N LEU A 563 14.72 -6.58 -35.99
CA LEU A 563 14.46 -6.38 -37.41
C LEU A 563 15.65 -6.80 -38.27
N GLU A 564 16.89 -6.62 -37.78
CA GLU A 564 18.08 -7.18 -38.41
C GLU A 564 18.07 -8.71 -38.36
N MET A 565 17.73 -9.34 -37.22
CA MET A 565 17.56 -10.79 -37.16
C MET A 565 16.44 -11.28 -38.09
N TYR A 566 15.33 -10.54 -38.20
CA TYR A 566 14.26 -10.87 -39.15
C TYR A 566 14.78 -10.82 -40.58
N LYS A 567 15.56 -9.79 -40.93
CA LYS A 567 16.17 -9.68 -42.24
C LYS A 567 17.16 -10.82 -42.52
N GLU A 568 17.98 -11.18 -41.55
CA GLU A 568 18.98 -12.25 -41.69
C GLU A 568 18.34 -13.64 -41.83
N TYR A 569 17.31 -13.95 -41.03
CA TYR A 569 16.75 -15.31 -40.96
C TYR A 569 15.48 -15.52 -41.77
N ILE A 570 14.69 -14.48 -42.06
CA ILE A 570 13.35 -14.61 -42.65
C ILE A 570 13.24 -13.95 -44.03
N ASP A 571 13.67 -12.69 -44.15
CA ASP A 571 13.53 -11.91 -45.38
C ASP A 571 14.69 -10.92 -45.58
N PRO A 572 15.75 -11.30 -46.31
CA PRO A 572 16.90 -10.43 -46.57
C PRO A 572 16.55 -9.11 -47.27
N GLY A 573 15.40 -9.04 -47.96
CA GLY A 573 14.90 -7.85 -48.63
C GLY A 573 14.13 -6.88 -47.73
N PHE A 574 13.84 -7.26 -46.49
CA PHE A 574 13.05 -6.46 -45.57
C PHE A 574 13.76 -5.13 -45.21
N LYS A 575 12.98 -4.05 -45.20
CA LYS A 575 13.43 -2.69 -44.87
C LYS A 575 12.48 -2.05 -43.88
N TRP A 576 13.00 -1.20 -43.00
CA TRP A 576 12.22 -0.42 -42.05
C TRP A 576 12.81 0.98 -41.89
N VAL A 577 12.04 1.86 -41.28
CA VAL A 577 12.44 3.21 -40.91
C VAL A 577 12.02 3.43 -39.46
N ASN A 578 12.89 4.05 -38.67
CA ASN A 578 12.57 4.41 -37.30
C ASN A 578 11.80 5.72 -37.25
N PHE A 579 10.83 5.80 -36.35
CA PHE A 579 10.20 7.08 -36.01
C PHE A 579 11.23 8.04 -35.41
N THR A 580 11.07 9.33 -35.67
CA THR A 580 11.73 10.37 -34.89
C THR A 580 11.16 10.39 -33.46
N LEU A 581 11.92 10.94 -32.50
CA LEU A 581 11.45 11.08 -31.12
C LEU A 581 10.17 11.93 -31.02
N GLU A 582 10.03 12.93 -31.90
CA GLU A 582 8.85 13.80 -31.99
C GLU A 582 7.63 13.06 -32.52
N GLU A 583 7.79 12.19 -33.52
CA GLU A 583 6.73 11.32 -34.02
C GLU A 583 6.32 10.29 -32.97
N GLN A 584 7.29 9.70 -32.28
CA GLN A 584 7.04 8.75 -31.21
C GLN A 584 6.25 9.38 -30.06
N ALA A 585 6.60 10.62 -29.66
CA ALA A 585 5.91 11.35 -28.60
C ALA A 585 4.45 11.69 -28.93
N LYS A 586 4.09 11.78 -30.22
CA LYS A 586 2.70 12.01 -30.65
C LYS A 586 1.82 10.77 -30.54
N VAL A 587 2.42 9.57 -30.56
CA VAL A 587 1.71 8.29 -30.59
C VAL A 587 1.64 7.64 -29.20
N ILE A 588 2.67 7.83 -28.38
CA ILE A 588 2.76 7.22 -27.06
C ILE A 588 2.20 8.17 -26.00
N VAL A 589 1.24 7.69 -25.20
CA VAL A 589 0.59 8.48 -24.15
C VAL A 589 1.46 8.56 -22.89
N ALA A 590 2.23 7.51 -22.60
CA ALA A 590 3.08 7.45 -21.41
C ALA A 590 4.50 6.91 -21.70
N PRO A 591 5.55 7.46 -21.05
CA PRO A 591 6.93 6.98 -21.17
C PRO A 591 7.08 5.47 -21.08
N ARG A 592 8.11 4.93 -21.74
CA ARG A 592 8.46 3.51 -21.74
C ARG A 592 9.71 3.27 -20.90
N SER A 593 9.69 2.15 -20.18
CA SER A 593 10.82 1.67 -19.38
C SER A 593 11.84 0.98 -20.28
N ASN A 594 13.12 1.32 -20.09
CA ASN A 594 14.25 0.65 -20.72
C ASN A 594 15.26 0.27 -19.64
N ASN A 595 15.55 -1.02 -19.50
CA ASN A 595 16.46 -1.53 -18.48
C ASN A 595 17.05 -2.87 -18.90
N GLU A 596 18.13 -3.23 -18.21
CA GLU A 596 18.68 -4.58 -18.17
C GLU A 596 18.50 -5.13 -16.75
N MET A 597 18.20 -6.42 -16.61
CA MET A 597 18.02 -7.08 -15.31
C MET A 597 19.16 -8.08 -15.06
N ASP A 598 19.65 -8.17 -13.82
CA ASP A 598 20.74 -9.10 -13.45
C ASP A 598 20.23 -10.55 -13.40
N ALA A 599 20.68 -11.36 -14.35
CA ALA A 599 20.32 -12.78 -14.45
C ALA A 599 21.35 -13.74 -13.83
N SER A 600 22.32 -13.25 -13.04
CA SER A 600 23.45 -14.04 -12.54
C SER A 600 23.02 -15.14 -11.58
N LYS A 601 22.07 -14.86 -10.68
CA LYS A 601 21.50 -15.86 -9.74
C LYS A 601 20.90 -17.04 -10.50
N LEU A 602 20.23 -16.76 -11.61
CA LEU A 602 19.60 -17.76 -12.46
C LEU A 602 20.59 -18.56 -13.28
N LYS A 603 21.57 -17.90 -13.88
CA LYS A 603 22.63 -18.57 -14.65
C LYS A 603 23.41 -19.55 -13.78
N LYS A 604 23.68 -19.19 -12.52
CA LYS A 604 24.38 -20.08 -11.58
C LYS A 604 23.58 -21.38 -11.36
N GLU A 605 22.27 -21.27 -11.27
CA GLU A 605 21.42 -22.42 -10.97
C GLU A 605 20.98 -23.19 -12.22
N PHE A 606 20.94 -22.52 -13.39
CA PHE A 606 20.52 -23.06 -14.68
C PHE A 606 21.47 -22.58 -15.78
N PRO A 607 22.66 -23.21 -15.91
CA PRO A 607 23.67 -22.83 -16.88
C PRO A 607 23.21 -22.94 -18.35
N GLU A 608 22.16 -23.71 -18.62
CA GLU A 608 21.56 -23.93 -19.94
C GLU A 608 20.64 -22.80 -20.41
N LEU A 609 20.37 -21.80 -19.56
CA LEU A 609 19.54 -20.66 -19.89
C LEU A 609 20.22 -19.79 -20.96
N LEU A 610 19.60 -19.71 -22.14
CA LEU A 610 20.10 -18.94 -23.27
C LEU A 610 19.97 -17.42 -23.03
N ALA A 611 20.87 -16.64 -23.62
CA ALA A 611 20.71 -15.20 -23.71
C ALA A 611 19.49 -14.85 -24.58
N ILE A 612 18.92 -13.66 -24.41
CA ILE A 612 17.71 -13.24 -25.13
C ILE A 612 17.85 -13.37 -26.66
N LYS A 613 19.00 -12.99 -27.21
CA LYS A 613 19.30 -13.06 -28.65
C LYS A 613 19.40 -14.50 -29.14
N GLU A 614 20.10 -15.35 -28.41
CA GLU A 614 20.21 -16.79 -28.70
C GLU A 614 18.84 -17.49 -28.62
N SER A 615 18.02 -17.08 -27.65
CA SER A 615 16.66 -17.59 -27.49
C SER A 615 15.75 -17.18 -28.64
N LEU A 616 15.84 -15.92 -29.09
CA LEU A 616 15.14 -15.43 -30.28
C LEU A 616 15.54 -16.22 -31.52
N ILE A 617 16.85 -16.43 -31.73
CA ILE A 617 17.36 -17.23 -32.85
C ILE A 617 16.78 -18.64 -32.78
N LYS A 618 16.99 -19.36 -31.69
CA LYS A 618 16.63 -20.78 -31.56
C LYS A 618 15.13 -21.05 -31.63
N TYR A 619 14.32 -20.23 -30.96
CA TYR A 619 12.88 -20.53 -30.78
C TYR A 619 11.96 -19.72 -31.67
N VAL A 620 12.44 -18.61 -32.26
CA VAL A 620 11.62 -17.75 -33.13
C VAL A 620 12.14 -17.79 -34.56
N PHE A 621 13.42 -17.49 -34.79
CA PHE A 621 13.90 -17.32 -36.15
C PHE A 621 14.27 -18.64 -36.86
N GLU A 622 15.02 -19.54 -36.22
CA GLU A 622 15.38 -20.84 -36.80
C GLU A 622 14.17 -21.69 -37.21
N PRO A 623 13.11 -21.83 -36.37
CA PRO A 623 11.95 -22.64 -36.75
C PRO A 623 11.14 -22.04 -37.90
N ASN A 624 11.24 -20.72 -38.10
CA ASN A 624 10.51 -19.98 -39.13
C ASN A 624 11.40 -19.59 -40.32
N LYS A 625 12.68 -19.97 -40.32
CA LYS A 625 13.61 -19.71 -41.41
C LYS A 625 13.05 -20.32 -42.69
N LYS A 626 12.85 -19.51 -43.72
CA LYS A 626 12.43 -20.02 -45.03
C LYS A 626 13.48 -21.02 -45.49
N LYS A 627 13.09 -22.29 -45.67
CA LYS A 627 13.89 -23.21 -46.48
C LYS A 627 13.96 -22.59 -47.87
N VAL A 628 15.17 -22.27 -48.33
CA VAL A 628 15.38 -21.94 -49.74
C VAL A 628 14.82 -23.13 -50.52
N ALA A 629 13.83 -22.88 -51.37
CA ALA A 629 13.40 -23.89 -52.33
C ALA A 629 14.63 -24.16 -53.21
N GLU A 630 15.15 -25.40 -53.15
CA GLU A 630 16.18 -25.87 -54.07
C GLU A 630 15.68 -25.84 -55.51
#